data_AF-A0A925TT58-F1
#
_entry.id   AF-A0A925TT58-F1
#
_cell.length_a   1.000
_cell.length_b   1.000
_cell.length_c   1.000
_cell.angle_alpha   90.00
_cell.angle_beta   90.00
_cell.angle_gamma   90.00
#
_symmetry.space_group_name_H-M   'P 1'
#
loop_
_entity.id
_entity.type
_entity.pdbx_description
1 polymer ?
#
loop_
_entity_poly.entity_id
_entity_poly.type
_entity_poly.pdbx_seq_one_letter_code
_entity_poly.pdbx_strand_id
1 'polypeptide(L)'
;MPEYFEVALISGKTGKSKEAMRNCLIEKFGLSEGKGTTKHFAGKNILVCFYEFEGTDFDETEVNFPDQVFHKDDFEKELEDFTSFVNICFESCNEVKFAVCSYELNGYLMSYTKKIEDFDDELLRKFPIVYKRETGQKHPLLMINLDAQGILI
;
A
#
# COMPACT_ATOMS: atom_id res chain seq x y z
N MET A 1 -0.81 20.32 5.14
CA MET A 1 -0.30 19.50 4.02
C MET A 1 -1.53 18.89 3.38
N PRO A 2 -1.69 18.83 2.05
CA PRO A 2 -2.86 18.19 1.47
C PRO A 2 -2.83 16.71 1.82
N GLU A 3 -3.89 16.20 2.45
CA GLU A 3 -4.01 14.82 2.91
C GLU A 3 -3.94 13.85 1.72
N TYR A 4 -2.92 13.00 1.67
CA TYR A 4 -2.83 11.92 0.67
C TYR A 4 -3.48 10.65 1.22
N PHE A 5 -4.28 9.97 0.40
CA PHE A 5 -4.53 8.55 0.65
C PHE A 5 -3.30 7.77 0.19
N GLU A 6 -2.74 6.97 1.07
CA GLU A 6 -1.50 6.25 0.84
C GLU A 6 -1.76 4.75 0.82
N VAL A 7 -1.13 4.05 -0.13
CA VAL A 7 -0.97 2.59 -0.12
C VAL A 7 0.50 2.29 0.13
N ALA A 8 0.85 1.84 1.33
CA ALA A 8 2.19 1.39 1.67
C ALA A 8 2.31 -0.13 1.47
N LEU A 9 3.13 -0.53 0.49
CA LEU A 9 3.48 -1.91 0.20
C LEU A 9 4.70 -2.31 1.02
N ILE A 10 4.50 -3.24 1.95
CA ILE A 10 5.53 -3.71 2.89
C ILE A 10 6.07 -5.05 2.41
N SER A 11 7.36 -5.06 2.06
CA SER A 11 8.04 -6.23 1.51
C SER A 11 9.15 -6.69 2.43
N GLY A 12 9.33 -8.01 2.57
CA GLY A 12 10.52 -8.54 3.23
C GLY A 12 11.76 -8.09 2.47
N LYS A 13 12.75 -7.53 3.18
CA LYS A 13 13.97 -6.99 2.57
C LYS A 13 14.77 -8.15 1.98
N THR A 14 14.94 -8.12 0.67
CA THR A 14 15.80 -9.05 -0.05
C THR A 14 16.71 -8.24 -0.97
N GLY A 15 17.74 -8.87 -1.55
CA GLY A 15 18.60 -8.16 -2.52
C GLY A 15 17.89 -7.70 -3.79
N LYS A 16 16.60 -8.03 -3.99
CA LYS A 16 15.83 -7.77 -5.22
C LYS A 16 14.42 -7.19 -5.00
N SER A 17 13.94 -7.07 -3.77
CA SER A 17 12.57 -6.63 -3.44
C SER A 17 12.23 -5.30 -4.08
N LYS A 18 13.09 -4.29 -3.88
CA LYS A 18 12.90 -2.95 -4.44
C LYS A 18 12.89 -2.94 -5.97
N GLU A 19 13.82 -3.64 -6.61
CA GLU A 19 13.89 -3.68 -8.07
C GLU A 19 12.66 -4.39 -8.66
N ALA A 20 12.21 -5.48 -8.03
CA ALA A 20 10.98 -6.18 -8.42
C ALA A 20 9.75 -5.25 -8.32
N MET A 21 9.61 -4.52 -7.21
CA MET A 21 8.50 -3.57 -7.03
C MET A 21 8.58 -2.43 -8.03
N ARG A 22 9.76 -1.86 -8.24
CA ARG A 22 9.98 -0.80 -9.24
C ARG A 22 9.60 -1.26 -10.64
N ASN A 23 10.02 -2.45 -11.04
CA ASN A 23 9.69 -3.01 -12.35
C ASN A 23 8.19 -3.28 -12.47
N CYS A 24 7.54 -3.80 -11.42
CA CYS A 24 6.08 -3.95 -11.38
C CYS A 24 5.37 -2.61 -11.62
N LEU A 25 5.74 -1.55 -10.87
CA LEU A 25 5.10 -0.24 -10.99
C LEU A 25 5.29 0.38 -12.39
N ILE A 26 6.49 0.27 -12.96
CA ILE A 26 6.78 0.80 -14.30
C ILE A 26 6.07 -0.02 -15.38
N GLU A 27 6.22 -1.34 -15.38
CA GLU A 27 5.73 -2.20 -16.47
C GLU A 27 4.22 -2.37 -16.47
N LYS A 28 3.59 -2.42 -15.29
CA LYS A 28 2.13 -2.65 -15.18
C LYS A 28 1.33 -1.36 -15.17
N PHE A 29 1.88 -0.29 -14.59
CA PHE A 29 1.14 0.95 -14.36
C PHE A 29 1.75 2.18 -15.03
N GLY A 30 2.96 2.09 -15.58
CA GLY A 30 3.69 3.24 -16.12
C GLY A 30 4.15 4.22 -15.03
N LEU A 31 4.27 3.75 -13.78
CA LEU A 31 4.60 4.58 -12.62
C LEU A 31 6.08 4.41 -12.24
N SER A 32 6.80 5.52 -12.15
CA SER A 32 8.16 5.59 -11.61
C SER A 32 8.19 6.39 -10.31
N GLU A 33 9.31 6.34 -9.59
CA GLU A 33 9.55 7.21 -8.43
C GLU A 33 9.30 8.69 -8.78
N GLY A 34 8.68 9.43 -7.86
CA GLY A 34 8.22 10.79 -8.08
C GLY A 34 6.78 10.86 -8.57
N LYS A 35 6.43 11.98 -9.22
CA LYS A 35 5.06 12.27 -9.66
C LYS A 35 4.79 11.62 -11.02
N GLY A 36 3.65 10.93 -11.13
CA GLY A 36 3.17 10.30 -12.35
C GLY A 36 1.65 10.27 -12.42
N THR A 37 1.15 9.64 -13.48
CA THR A 37 -0.29 9.34 -13.66
C THR A 37 -0.42 7.96 -14.28
N THR A 38 -1.58 7.32 -14.10
CA THR A 38 -1.86 6.03 -14.73
C THR A 38 -3.31 5.94 -15.17
N LYS A 39 -3.56 5.21 -16.26
CA LYS A 39 -4.92 4.93 -16.75
C LYS A 39 -5.70 4.03 -15.79
N HIS A 40 -5.00 3.21 -14.99
CA HIS A 40 -5.60 2.33 -13.98
C HIS A 40 -6.47 3.12 -12.99
N PHE A 41 -6.05 4.33 -12.64
CA PHE A 41 -6.76 5.23 -11.73
C PHE A 41 -7.30 6.47 -12.45
N ALA A 42 -7.87 6.30 -13.64
CA ALA A 42 -8.50 7.38 -14.42
C ALA A 42 -7.62 8.63 -14.65
N GLY A 43 -6.29 8.48 -14.69
CA GLY A 43 -5.35 9.59 -14.88
C GLY A 43 -5.09 10.43 -13.63
N LYS A 44 -5.46 9.93 -12.43
CA LYS A 44 -5.16 10.58 -11.14
C LYS A 44 -3.65 10.82 -10.99
N ASN A 45 -3.31 11.92 -10.31
CA ASN A 45 -1.94 12.19 -9.88
C ASN A 45 -1.52 11.13 -8.85
N ILE A 46 -0.33 10.59 -9.00
CA ILE A 46 0.23 9.59 -8.10
C ILE A 46 1.66 9.99 -7.76
N LEU A 47 2.04 9.84 -6.50
CA LEU A 47 3.42 10.00 -6.04
C LEU A 47 3.93 8.65 -5.53
N VAL A 48 5.00 8.15 -6.15
CA VAL A 48 5.66 6.91 -5.72
C VAL A 48 6.94 7.23 -4.96
N CYS A 49 7.09 6.64 -3.78
CA CYS A 49 8.27 6.77 -2.93
C CYS A 49 8.78 5.38 -2.51
N PHE A 50 10.09 5.17 -2.53
CA PHE A 50 10.72 3.94 -2.04
C PHE A 50 11.52 4.24 -0.78
N TYR A 51 11.19 3.59 0.33
CA TYR A 51 11.88 3.78 1.60
C TYR A 51 12.66 2.53 1.99
N GLU A 52 13.96 2.74 2.21
CA GLU A 52 14.86 1.75 2.78
C GLU A 52 15.25 2.23 4.17
N PHE A 53 14.65 1.65 5.20
CA PHE A 53 15.01 1.97 6.57
C PHE A 53 16.20 1.13 7.01
N GLU A 54 17.22 1.80 7.57
CA GLU A 54 18.32 1.10 8.21
C GLU A 54 17.85 0.40 9.49
N GLY A 55 18.31 -0.84 9.71
CA GLY A 55 17.96 -1.60 10.91
C GLY A 55 16.57 -2.25 10.88
N THR A 56 15.87 -2.22 9.74
CA THR A 56 14.66 -3.01 9.50
C THR A 56 14.93 -4.19 8.57
N ASP A 57 14.14 -5.26 8.71
CA ASP A 57 14.14 -6.43 7.81
C ASP A 57 13.08 -6.34 6.69
N PHE A 58 12.49 -5.16 6.51
CA PHE A 58 11.51 -4.87 5.47
C PHE A 58 11.82 -3.58 4.72
N ASP A 59 11.30 -3.48 3.50
CA ASP A 59 11.27 -2.29 2.66
C ASP A 59 9.83 -1.79 2.55
N GLU A 60 9.67 -0.49 2.36
CA GLU A 60 8.38 0.15 2.14
C GLU A 60 8.36 0.82 0.76
N THR A 61 7.27 0.63 0.03
CA THR A 61 6.96 1.40 -1.17
C THR A 61 5.62 2.08 -0.99
N GLU A 62 5.63 3.40 -0.91
CA GLU A 62 4.42 4.20 -0.79
C GLU A 62 3.93 4.60 -2.18
N VAL A 63 2.65 4.38 -2.43
CA VAL A 63 1.92 4.89 -3.59
C VAL A 63 0.84 5.83 -3.07
N ASN A 64 1.09 7.12 -3.24
CA ASN A 64 0.31 8.21 -2.69
C ASN A 64 -0.65 8.78 -3.72
N PHE A 65 -1.90 9.02 -3.32
CA PHE A 65 -2.98 9.55 -4.13
C PHE A 65 -3.48 10.88 -3.54
N PRO A 66 -2.93 12.03 -3.97
CA PRO A 66 -3.23 13.36 -3.41
C PRO A 66 -4.69 13.79 -3.48
N ASP A 67 -5.37 13.37 -4.54
CA ASP A 67 -6.71 13.82 -4.86
C ASP A 67 -7.77 12.76 -4.46
N GLN A 68 -7.39 11.77 -3.64
CA GLN A 68 -8.26 10.66 -3.27
C GLN A 68 -9.08 10.97 -2.02
N VAL A 69 -10.39 11.02 -2.19
CA VAL A 69 -11.38 11.14 -1.11
C VAL A 69 -12.37 10.00 -1.28
N PHE A 70 -12.49 9.15 -0.26
CA PHE A 70 -13.53 8.14 -0.25
C PHE A 70 -14.88 8.78 0.07
N HIS A 71 -15.89 8.42 -0.72
CA HIS A 71 -17.28 8.78 -0.49
C HIS A 71 -18.12 7.52 -0.34
N LYS A 72 -19.11 7.52 0.56
CA LYS A 72 -20.03 6.39 0.76
C LYS A 72 -20.59 5.79 -0.50
N ASP A 73 -21.03 6.64 -1.42
CA ASP A 73 -21.73 6.18 -2.61
C ASP A 73 -20.80 5.46 -3.61
N ASP A 74 -19.50 5.73 -3.55
CA ASP A 74 -18.50 5.19 -4.47
C ASP A 74 -17.44 4.30 -3.78
N PHE A 75 -17.48 4.14 -2.45
CA PHE A 75 -16.46 3.46 -1.65
C PHE A 75 -16.14 2.06 -2.15
N GLU A 76 -17.15 1.24 -2.43
CA GLU A 76 -16.95 -0.14 -2.89
C GLU A 76 -16.21 -0.20 -4.23
N LYS A 77 -16.57 0.71 -5.15
CA LYS A 77 -15.95 0.79 -6.48
C LYS A 77 -14.52 1.28 -6.39
N GLU A 78 -14.26 2.31 -5.59
CA GLU A 78 -12.89 2.79 -5.38
C GLU A 78 -12.03 1.73 -4.70
N LEU A 79 -12.58 1.04 -3.71
CA LEU A 79 -11.92 -0.08 -3.05
C LEU A 79 -11.62 -1.23 -4.02
N GLU A 80 -12.49 -1.51 -4.99
CA GLU A 80 -12.25 -2.49 -6.05
C GLU A 80 -11.04 -2.11 -6.92
N ASP A 81 -10.93 -0.83 -7.32
CA ASP A 81 -9.79 -0.33 -8.10
C ASP A 81 -8.47 -0.48 -7.33
N PHE A 82 -8.46 -0.12 -6.04
CA PHE A 82 -7.32 -0.30 -5.14
C PHE A 82 -7.00 -1.78 -4.91
N THR A 83 -8.01 -2.62 -4.70
CA THR A 83 -7.84 -4.07 -4.53
C THR A 83 -7.21 -4.68 -5.77
N SER A 84 -7.67 -4.30 -6.97
CA SER A 84 -7.09 -4.76 -8.22
C SER A 84 -5.63 -4.32 -8.36
N PHE A 85 -5.32 -3.08 -8.00
CA PHE A 85 -3.95 -2.57 -8.01
C PHE A 85 -3.05 -3.38 -7.06
N VAL A 86 -3.47 -3.56 -5.80
CA VAL A 86 -2.72 -4.30 -4.80
C VAL A 86 -2.55 -5.77 -5.19
N ASN A 87 -3.59 -6.41 -5.74
CA ASN A 87 -3.50 -7.78 -6.23
C ASN A 87 -2.40 -7.95 -7.28
N ILE A 88 -2.28 -7.02 -8.23
CA ILE A 88 -1.23 -7.05 -9.26
C ILE A 88 0.16 -6.91 -8.62
N CYS A 89 0.31 -6.03 -7.62
CA CYS A 89 1.55 -5.89 -6.86
C CYS A 89 1.93 -7.19 -6.13
N PHE A 90 0.96 -7.85 -5.48
CA PHE A 90 1.19 -9.12 -4.79
C PHE A 90 1.56 -10.27 -5.73
N GLU A 91 0.95 -10.31 -6.91
CA GLU A 91 1.24 -11.29 -7.96
C GLU A 91 2.62 -11.07 -8.60
N SER A 92 3.03 -9.81 -8.76
CA SER A 92 4.29 -9.45 -9.41
C SER A 92 5.49 -9.48 -8.46
N CYS A 93 5.25 -9.33 -7.15
CA CYS A 93 6.29 -9.26 -6.12
C CYS A 93 5.95 -10.17 -4.94
N ASN A 94 6.60 -11.34 -4.87
CA ASN A 94 6.33 -12.37 -3.85
C ASN A 94 6.80 -11.98 -2.44
N GLU A 95 7.70 -11.00 -2.38
CA GLU A 95 8.30 -10.44 -1.18
C GLU A 95 7.30 -9.56 -0.41
N VAL A 96 6.30 -8.98 -1.10
CA VAL A 96 5.25 -8.15 -0.48
C VAL A 96 4.45 -9.02 0.49
N LYS A 97 4.42 -8.65 1.76
CA LYS A 97 3.65 -9.35 2.81
C LYS A 97 2.39 -8.60 3.18
N PHE A 98 2.44 -7.27 3.15
CA PHE A 98 1.31 -6.43 3.51
C PHE A 98 1.17 -5.27 2.51
N ALA A 99 -0.06 -4.82 2.29
CA ALA A 99 -0.34 -3.46 1.87
C ALA A 99 -1.22 -2.81 2.94
N VAL A 100 -0.79 -1.71 3.51
CA VAL A 100 -1.58 -0.95 4.49
C VAL A 100 -1.97 0.38 3.89
N CYS A 101 -3.22 0.78 4.04
CA CYS A 101 -3.71 2.03 3.47
C CYS A 101 -4.24 2.96 4.55
N SER A 102 -3.88 4.24 4.47
CA SER A 102 -4.31 5.27 5.41
C SER A 102 -4.21 6.67 4.82
N TYR A 103 -4.71 7.67 5.55
CA TYR A 103 -4.47 9.08 5.26
C TYR A 103 -3.27 9.58 6.07
N GLU A 104 -2.11 9.76 5.43
CA GLU A 104 -0.85 10.32 5.98
C GLU A 104 -0.37 9.78 7.35
N LEU A 105 -0.80 8.58 7.77
CA LEU A 105 -0.47 8.03 9.10
C LEU A 105 0.44 6.81 9.06
N ASN A 106 0.69 6.25 7.86
CA ASN A 106 1.50 5.06 7.69
C ASN A 106 2.90 5.22 8.29
N GLY A 107 3.65 6.24 7.87
CA GLY A 107 5.00 6.49 8.40
C GLY A 107 5.03 6.66 9.93
N TYR A 108 4.02 7.29 10.54
CA TYR A 108 3.93 7.41 12.00
C TYR A 108 3.65 6.06 12.67
N LEU A 109 2.64 5.35 12.18
CA LEU A 109 2.21 4.05 12.71
C LEU A 109 3.30 2.98 12.58
N MET A 110 4.16 3.09 11.56
CA MET A 110 5.23 2.13 11.30
C MET A 110 6.59 2.53 11.87
N SER A 111 6.75 3.76 12.35
CA SER A 111 8.03 4.32 12.82
C SER A 111 8.73 3.51 13.92
N TYR A 112 7.98 2.73 14.70
CA TYR A 112 8.49 1.90 15.79
C TYR A 112 8.68 0.43 15.39
N THR A 113 8.24 0.04 14.20
CA THR A 113 8.28 -1.33 13.70
C THR A 113 9.60 -1.58 13.02
N LYS A 114 10.36 -2.56 13.52
CA LYS A 114 11.67 -2.92 12.94
C LYS A 114 11.64 -4.25 12.22
N LYS A 115 10.73 -5.14 12.60
CA LYS A 115 10.62 -6.44 11.98
C LYS A 115 9.27 -6.61 11.29
N ILE A 116 9.29 -7.31 10.17
CA ILE A 116 8.09 -7.65 9.42
C ILE A 116 7.16 -8.58 10.19
N GLU A 117 7.70 -9.36 11.14
CA GLU A 117 6.93 -10.21 12.05
C GLU A 117 6.11 -9.42 13.08
N ASP A 118 6.48 -8.17 13.35
CA ASP A 118 5.77 -7.28 14.29
C ASP A 118 4.51 -6.64 13.64
N PHE A 119 4.23 -6.91 12.36
CA PHE A 119 2.95 -6.57 11.71
C PHE A 119 1.84 -7.55 12.13
N ASP A 120 1.53 -7.51 13.43
CA ASP A 120 0.49 -8.30 14.06
C ASP A 120 -0.92 -7.67 13.90
N ASP A 121 -1.94 -8.39 14.34
CA ASP A 121 -3.32 -7.94 14.21
C ASP A 121 -3.60 -6.66 15.03
N GLU A 122 -2.83 -6.36 16.08
CA GLU A 122 -2.99 -5.13 16.86
C GLU A 122 -2.51 -3.91 16.07
N LEU A 123 -1.34 -4.01 15.44
CA LEU A 123 -0.81 -2.97 14.56
C LEU A 123 -1.70 -2.82 13.32
N LEU A 124 -2.04 -3.93 12.65
CA LEU A 124 -2.80 -3.91 11.40
C LEU A 124 -4.21 -3.29 11.57
N ARG A 125 -4.85 -3.45 12.74
CA ARG A 125 -6.15 -2.81 13.03
C ARG A 125 -6.11 -1.29 13.12
N LYS A 126 -4.93 -0.68 13.22
CA LYS A 126 -4.78 0.79 13.20
C LYS A 126 -4.90 1.37 11.80
N PHE A 127 -4.89 0.53 10.77
CA PHE A 127 -5.08 0.92 9.39
C PHE A 127 -6.51 0.60 8.94
N PRO A 128 -7.16 1.52 8.21
CA PRO A 128 -8.53 1.32 7.75
C PRO A 128 -8.67 0.25 6.69
N ILE A 129 -7.67 0.07 5.83
CA ILE A 129 -7.65 -0.97 4.80
C ILE A 129 -6.31 -1.68 4.87
N VAL A 130 -6.34 -3.01 4.94
CA VAL A 130 -5.15 -3.86 4.95
C VAL A 130 -5.33 -5.04 4.01
N TYR A 131 -4.29 -5.31 3.23
CA TYR A 131 -4.15 -6.53 2.45
C TYR A 131 -2.99 -7.35 3.02
N LYS A 132 -3.24 -8.60 3.40
CA LYS A 132 -2.26 -9.49 4.04
C LYS A 132 -2.02 -10.72 3.18
N ARG A 133 -0.75 -11.06 2.91
CA ARG A 133 -0.43 -12.30 2.20
C ARG A 133 -0.79 -13.49 3.07
N GLU A 134 -1.61 -14.40 2.56
CA GLU A 134 -1.82 -15.71 3.16
C GLU A 134 -1.14 -16.81 2.35
N THR A 135 -0.46 -17.72 3.05
CA THR A 135 0.19 -18.87 2.43
C THR A 135 -0.86 -19.75 1.75
N GLY A 136 -0.65 -20.02 0.45
CA GLY A 136 -1.54 -20.88 -0.34
C GLY A 136 -2.69 -20.14 -1.03
N GLN A 137 -2.82 -18.83 -0.85
CA GLN A 137 -3.76 -18.01 -1.62
C GLN A 137 -3.06 -17.22 -2.72
N LYS A 138 -3.74 -17.08 -3.87
CA LYS A 138 -3.25 -16.26 -4.99
C LYS A 138 -3.37 -14.76 -4.69
N HIS A 139 -4.46 -14.37 -4.05
CA HIS A 139 -4.76 -12.99 -3.68
C HIS A 139 -4.57 -12.80 -2.17
N PRO A 140 -4.16 -11.62 -1.72
CA PRO A 140 -4.12 -11.29 -0.30
C PRO A 140 -5.51 -11.29 0.33
N LEU A 141 -5.55 -11.58 1.63
CA LEU A 141 -6.73 -11.36 2.46
C LEU A 141 -6.94 -9.86 2.66
N LEU A 142 -8.14 -9.36 2.33
CA LEU A 142 -8.57 -8.00 2.60
C LEU A 142 -9.20 -7.90 4.00
N MET A 143 -8.73 -6.95 4.80
CA MET A 143 -9.29 -6.57 6.09
C MET A 143 -9.65 -5.08 6.05
N ILE A 144 -10.86 -4.75 6.50
CA ILE A 144 -11.38 -3.38 6.52
C ILE A 144 -11.77 -3.04 7.96
N ASN A 145 -11.27 -1.91 8.46
CA ASN A 145 -11.63 -1.34 9.75
C ASN A 145 -11.94 0.15 9.59
N LEU A 146 -13.16 0.48 9.17
CA LEU A 146 -13.57 1.87 8.89
C LEU A 146 -13.57 2.77 10.13
N ASP A 147 -13.61 2.17 11.33
CA ASP A 147 -13.46 2.90 12.59
C ASP A 147 -12.00 3.33 12.84
N ALA A 148 -11.03 2.72 12.15
CA ALA A 148 -9.64 3.13 12.22
C ALA A 148 -9.47 4.52 11.59
N GLN A 149 -8.84 5.42 12.34
CA GLN A 149 -8.48 6.77 11.88
C GLN A 149 -9.68 7.66 11.50
N GLY A 150 -10.90 7.24 11.84
CA GLY A 150 -12.11 8.02 11.62
C GLY A 150 -12.36 8.34 10.15
N ILE A 151 -12.16 7.37 9.23
CA ILE A 151 -12.58 7.56 7.84
C ILE A 151 -14.09 7.81 7.84
N LEU A 152 -14.48 9.06 7.59
CA LEU A 152 -15.85 9.47 7.39
C LEU A 152 -16.23 9.11 5.95
N ILE A 153 -16.80 7.92 5.79
CA ILE A 153 -17.39 7.46 4.52
C ILE A 153 -18.73 8.15 4.26
#